data_AF-A0A932K876-F1
#
_entry.id   AF-A0A932K876-F1
#
_cell.length_a   1.000
_cell.length_b   1.000
_cell.length_c   1.000
_cell.angle_alpha   90.00
_cell.angle_beta   90.00
_cell.angle_gamma   90.00
#
_symmetry.space_group_name_H-M   'P 1'
#
loop_
_entity.id
_entity.type
_entity.pdbx_description
1 polymer ?
#
loop_
_entity_poly.entity_id
_entity_poly.type
_entity_poly.pdbx_seq_one_letter_code
_entity_poly.pdbx_strand_id
1 'polypeptide(L)'
;NGVHPDLGGVYAGVTTIVDAGSAGCATFRGFPRHIIPHCKTEIIPFLHICQTGLATNPDIIAESSIDLEGTLHPTPSEGAAFKSCC
;
A
#
# COMPACT_ATOMS: atom_id res chain seq x y z
N ASN A 1 6.20 8.57 -6.26
CA ASN A 1 6.56 9.63 -5.30
C ASN A 1 5.83 9.38 -3.99
N GLY A 2 6.55 9.00 -2.93
CA GLY A 2 6.00 8.77 -1.61
C GLY A 2 6.65 9.68 -0.56
N VAL A 3 5.93 9.95 0.53
CA VAL A 3 6.45 10.66 1.71
C VAL A 3 6.70 9.65 2.83
N HIS A 4 7.71 9.88 3.66
CA HIS A 4 7.92 9.04 4.84
C HIS A 4 6.70 9.16 5.78
N PRO A 5 6.09 8.05 6.24
CA PRO A 5 4.84 8.10 7.01
C PRO A 5 4.90 8.91 8.30
N ASP A 6 6.03 8.91 9.00
CA ASP A 6 6.18 9.73 10.21
C ASP A 6 6.22 11.25 9.93
N LEU A 7 6.72 11.67 8.76
CA LEU A 7 6.77 13.09 8.38
C LEU A 7 5.37 13.65 8.10
N GLY A 8 4.53 12.90 7.38
CA GLY A 8 3.13 13.26 7.15
C GLY A 8 2.19 12.87 8.30
N GLY A 9 2.73 12.16 9.30
CA GLY A 9 1.97 11.48 10.35
C GLY A 9 2.22 12.10 11.70
N VAL A 10 2.83 11.35 12.62
CA VAL A 10 2.99 11.77 14.01
C VAL A 10 3.71 13.11 14.16
N TYR A 11 4.64 13.47 13.26
CA TYR A 11 5.33 14.76 13.30
C TYR A 11 4.50 15.93 12.73
N ALA A 12 3.38 15.63 12.08
CA ALA A 12 2.39 16.58 11.61
C ALA A 12 1.12 16.61 12.51
N GLY A 13 1.12 15.90 13.65
CA GLY A 13 -0.06 15.79 14.51
C GLY A 13 -1.13 14.80 14.01
N VAL A 14 -0.78 13.96 13.04
CA VAL A 14 -1.66 12.95 12.45
C VAL A 14 -1.28 11.57 13.00
N THR A 15 -2.23 10.85 13.61
CA THR A 15 -1.95 9.53 14.19
C THR A 15 -1.98 8.41 13.17
N THR A 16 -2.74 8.59 12.08
CA THR A 16 -3.06 7.54 11.11
C THR A 16 -3.02 8.10 9.69
N ILE A 17 -2.30 7.43 8.79
CA ILE A 17 -2.24 7.72 7.35
C ILE A 17 -2.89 6.59 6.58
N VAL A 18 -3.64 6.96 5.53
CA VAL A 18 -4.14 6.03 4.53
C VAL A 18 -3.28 6.17 3.27
N ASP A 19 -2.68 5.09 2.79
CA ASP A 19 -1.99 5.09 1.51
C ASP A 19 -2.99 4.85 0.37
N ALA A 20 -2.97 5.75 -0.62
CA ALA A 20 -3.96 5.82 -1.69
C ALA A 20 -3.66 4.87 -2.87
N GLY A 21 -3.13 3.66 -2.59
CA GLY A 21 -2.79 2.70 -3.63
C GLY A 21 -1.41 2.91 -4.24
N SER A 22 -0.38 3.22 -3.45
CA SER A 22 0.98 3.27 -4.00
C SER A 22 1.50 1.90 -4.40
N ALA A 23 0.98 0.82 -3.81
CA ALA A 23 1.38 -0.57 -4.11
C ALA A 23 0.22 -1.41 -4.66
N GLY A 24 0.54 -2.25 -5.64
CA GLY A 24 -0.34 -3.29 -6.20
C GLY A 24 -0.01 -4.67 -5.65
N CYS A 25 -0.65 -5.73 -6.16
CA CYS A 25 -0.46 -7.10 -5.66
C CYS A 25 1.00 -7.57 -5.61
N ALA A 26 1.84 -7.14 -6.57
CA ALA A 26 3.24 -7.50 -6.65
C ALA A 26 4.11 -6.79 -5.61
N THR A 27 3.70 -5.59 -5.16
CA THR A 27 4.50 -4.71 -4.30
C THR A 27 3.91 -4.54 -2.89
N PHE A 28 2.66 -4.94 -2.65
CA PHE A 28 1.91 -4.71 -1.40
C PHE A 28 2.59 -5.29 -0.17
N ARG A 29 3.27 -6.44 -0.32
CA ARG A 29 4.05 -7.07 0.74
C ARG A 29 5.23 -6.23 1.25
N GLY A 30 5.56 -5.11 0.59
CA GLY A 30 6.54 -4.14 1.07
C GLY A 30 6.06 -3.39 2.31
N PHE A 31 4.76 -3.13 2.44
CA PHE A 31 4.20 -2.45 3.62
C PHE A 31 4.49 -3.19 4.94
N PRO A 32 4.05 -4.44 5.13
CA PRO A 32 4.28 -5.16 6.37
C PRO A 32 5.75 -5.53 6.59
N ARG A 33 6.57 -5.64 5.54
CA ARG A 33 7.98 -6.05 5.67
C ARG A 33 8.94 -4.90 5.92
N HIS A 34 8.64 -3.70 5.41
CA HIS A 34 9.63 -2.62 5.34
C HIS A 34 9.12 -1.26 5.80
N ILE A 35 7.80 -1.04 5.86
CA ILE A 35 7.23 0.29 6.16
C ILE A 35 6.58 0.26 7.55
N ILE A 36 5.56 -0.57 7.75
CA ILE A 36 4.75 -0.60 8.98
C ILE A 36 5.60 -0.86 10.24
N PRO A 37 6.53 -1.84 10.28
CA PRO A 37 7.31 -2.10 11.49
C PRO A 37 8.29 -0.98 11.87
N HIS A 38 8.58 -0.06 10.95
CA HIS A 38 9.58 1.00 11.11
C HIS A 38 8.97 2.39 11.27
N CYS A 39 7.63 2.51 11.32
CA CYS A 39 6.93 3.78 11.48
C CYS A 39 6.19 3.84 12.82
N LYS A 40 6.12 5.04 13.40
CA LYS A 40 5.29 5.31 14.59
C LYS A 40 3.85 5.64 14.19
N THR A 41 3.67 6.26 13.03
CA THR A 41 2.35 6.52 12.44
C THR A 41 1.65 5.20 12.12
N GLU A 42 0.37 5.09 12.46
CA GLU A 42 -0.47 3.98 12.00
C GLU A 42 -0.71 4.12 10.50
N ILE A 43 -0.48 3.06 9.72
CA ILE A 43 -0.59 3.11 8.25
C ILE A 43 -1.61 2.09 7.79
N ILE A 44 -2.58 2.54 6.99
CA ILE A 44 -3.60 1.70 6.34
C ILE A 44 -3.37 1.77 4.83
N PRO A 45 -2.73 0.76 4.21
CA PRO A 45 -2.51 0.78 2.77
C PRO A 45 -3.68 0.19 1.99
N PHE A 46 -4.18 0.95 1.01
CA PHE A 46 -5.10 0.42 0.01
C PHE A 46 -4.34 -0.26 -1.13
N LEU A 47 -4.95 -1.30 -1.67
CA LEU A 47 -4.38 -2.07 -2.78
C LEU A 47 -4.71 -1.38 -4.10
N HIS A 48 -3.68 -1.10 -4.89
CA HIS A 48 -3.85 -0.55 -6.24
C HIS A 48 -4.33 -1.62 -7.22
N ILE A 49 -5.13 -1.21 -8.22
CA ILE A 49 -5.64 -2.11 -9.27
C ILE A 49 -4.54 -2.65 -10.18
N CYS A 50 -3.51 -1.84 -10.47
CA CYS A 50 -2.34 -2.28 -11.22
C CYS A 50 -1.42 -3.12 -10.34
N GLN A 51 -0.88 -4.22 -10.86
CA GLN A 51 -0.02 -5.16 -10.13
C GLN A 51 1.18 -4.48 -9.45
N THR A 52 1.77 -3.47 -10.10
CA THR A 52 2.96 -2.75 -9.64
C THR A 52 2.63 -1.56 -8.74
N GLY A 53 1.35 -1.18 -8.63
CA GLY A 53 0.94 0.11 -8.07
C GLY A 53 1.48 1.28 -8.89
N LEU A 54 1.84 2.37 -8.22
CA LEU A 54 2.36 3.59 -8.84
C LEU A 54 3.86 3.53 -9.16
N ALA A 55 4.47 2.34 -9.13
CA ALA A 55 5.89 2.15 -9.42
C ALA A 55 6.23 2.29 -10.91
N THR A 56 5.26 2.08 -11.80
CA THR A 56 5.38 2.21 -13.25
C THR A 56 4.51 3.37 -13.75
N ASN A 57 5.04 4.20 -14.65
CA ASN A 57 4.28 5.27 -15.31
C ASN A 57 4.43 5.13 -16.84
N PRO A 58 3.35 4.92 -17.60
CA PRO A 58 1.96 4.77 -17.14
C PRO A 58 1.77 3.50 -16.30
N ASP A 59 0.87 3.57 -15.33
CA ASP A 59 0.50 2.51 -14.41
C ASP A 59 -0.46 1.49 -15.04
N ILE A 60 -1.35 1.94 -15.93
CA ILE A 60 -2.17 1.08 -16.80
C ILE A 60 -1.69 1.21 -18.23
N ILE A 61 -1.00 0.19 -18.72
CA ILE A 61 -0.51 0.14 -20.11
C ILE A 61 -1.19 -0.94 -20.95
N ALA A 62 -1.77 -1.96 -20.29
CA ALA A 62 -2.52 -3.04 -20.92
C ALA A 62 -3.41 -3.73 -19.87
N GLU A 63 -4.32 -4.61 -20.31
CA GLU A 63 -5.11 -5.46 -19.42
C GLU A 63 -4.21 -6.30 -18.49
N SER A 64 -3.04 -6.73 -18.98
CA SER A 64 -2.04 -7.45 -18.19
C SER A 64 -1.40 -6.63 -17.06
N SER A 65 -1.61 -5.31 -17.01
CA SER A 65 -1.25 -4.49 -15.85
C SER A 65 -2.09 -4.83 -14.63
N ILE A 66 -3.26 -5.46 -14.81
CA ILE A 66 -4.19 -5.86 -13.76
C ILE A 66 -4.07 -7.37 -13.56
N ASP A 67 -3.76 -7.80 -12.34
CA ASP A 67 -3.73 -9.21 -11.96
C ASP A 67 -4.83 -9.46 -10.93
N LEU A 68 -5.98 -9.97 -11.39
CA LEU A 68 -7.14 -10.22 -10.54
C LEU A 68 -6.82 -11.26 -9.46
N GLU A 69 -6.16 -12.37 -9.81
CA GLU A 69 -5.88 -13.45 -8.87
C GLU A 69 -4.89 -13.02 -7.79
N GLY A 70 -3.83 -12.31 -8.17
CA GLY A 70 -2.91 -11.70 -7.23
C GLY A 70 -3.56 -10.64 -6.33
N THR A 71 -4.59 -9.96 -6.85
CA THR A 71 -5.35 -8.92 -6.11
C THR A 71 -6.37 -9.49 -5.14
N LEU A 72 -6.97 -10.64 -5.45
CA LEU A 72 -7.89 -11.36 -4.55
C LEU A 72 -7.15 -12.05 -3.40
N HIS A 73 -5.92 -12.49 -3.64
CA HIS A 73 -5.07 -13.13 -2.64
C HIS A 73 -3.78 -12.33 -2.35
N PRO A 74 -3.89 -11.07 -1.93
CA PRO A 74 -2.72 -10.30 -1.53
C PRO A 74 -2.27 -10.92 -0.20
N THR A 75 -1.23 -11.76 -0.24
CA THR A 75 -0.83 -12.63 0.88
C THR A 75 -0.90 -11.87 2.22
N PRO A 76 -1.80 -12.24 3.16
CA PRO A 76 -1.90 -11.54 4.41
C PRO A 76 -0.79 -12.05 5.32
N SER A 77 0.19 -11.20 5.64
CA SER A 77 0.97 -11.40 6.86
C SER A 77 0.07 -11.04 8.03
N GLU A 78 -0.10 -11.96 8.97
CA GLU A 78 -0.73 -11.70 10.28
C GLU A 78 -0.22 -10.34 10.82
N GLY A 79 -1.11 -9.35 10.94
CA GLY A 79 -0.79 -8.06 11.57
C GLY A 79 -0.86 -6.80 10.70
N ALA A 80 -1.00 -6.88 9.37
CA ALA A 80 -1.38 -5.69 8.58
C ALA A 80 -2.90 -5.59 8.58
N ALA A 81 -3.45 -4.61 9.32
CA ALA A 81 -4.88 -4.37 9.34
C ALA A 81 -5.35 -3.94 7.95
N PHE A 82 -5.78 -4.90 7.13
CA PHE A 82 -6.58 -4.64 5.94
C PHE A 82 -7.93 -4.14 6.44
N LYS A 83 -8.01 -2.86 6.80
CA LYS A 83 -9.29 -2.20 7.03
C LYS A 83 -9.88 -1.98 5.65
N SER A 84 -10.68 -2.95 5.20
CA SER A 84 -11.64 -2.74 4.13
C SER A 84 -12.55 -1.59 4.59
N CYS A 85 -12.35 -0.41 4.04
CA CYS A 85 -13.35 0.65 4.12
C CYS A 85 -14.47 0.20 3.17
N CYS A 86 -15.71 0.21 3.68
CA CYS A 86 -16.92 -0.13 2.92
C CYS A 86 -17.02 0.61 1.58
#